data_AF-A0A1Q5UFL7-F1
#
_entry.id   AF-A0A1Q5UFL7-F1
#
_cell.length_a   1.000
_cell.length_b   1.000
_cell.length_c   1.000
_cell.angle_alpha   90.00
_cell.angle_beta   90.00
_cell.angle_gamma   90.00
#
_symmetry.space_group_name_H-M   'P 1'
#
loop_
_entity.id
_entity.type
_entity.pdbx_description
1 polymer ?
#
loop_
_entity_poly.entity_id
_entity_poly.type
_entity_poly.pdbx_seq_one_letter_code
_entity_poly.pdbx_strand_id
1 'polypeptide(L)'
;MYPVCCKTLHFQRIVLQSFDRDLSGSPPEAATDGLMAESYYVAMQPMFSRRSKDTGFHKQVLKAWYEERKQQLEKSLASTIENGKFVTEGDPLKILIRNVYLWFVQLVPSWRHELSLGRRKEGLVRYEHSSGMPFIPEHNGGLCLPQVYCRSLNCSDTDVRFTDDVIFRPGKNGLFQLLVYVKTVEQISSAREVVSDIDDMSHGEILASEVTILVEDMADAPCKTGQDVFRLASADEFAQSRLCANRPRPEFFDPFYLGKALKRKRFTIVRPDRFIFASCDSREDLRKIAGAVAMHLQG
;
A
#
# COMPACT_ATOMS: atom_id res chain seq x y z
N MET A 1 -31.98 -43.84 26.64
CA MET A 1 -32.77 -43.37 25.47
C MET A 1 -33.25 -41.98 25.83
N TYR A 2 -32.80 -40.87 25.24
CA TYR A 2 -32.42 -40.60 23.85
C TYR A 2 -31.13 -39.76 23.75
N PRO A 3 -30.36 -39.89 22.65
CA PRO A 3 -29.16 -39.12 22.39
C PRO A 3 -29.50 -37.84 21.60
N VAL A 4 -29.10 -36.68 22.11
CA VAL A 4 -29.08 -35.42 21.32
C VAL A 4 -27.71 -34.78 21.49
N CYS A 5 -26.68 -35.44 20.98
CA CYS A 5 -25.33 -34.90 20.90
C CYS A 5 -24.66 -35.45 19.64
N CYS A 6 -24.96 -34.86 18.48
CA CYS A 6 -24.17 -35.10 17.26
C CYS A 6 -24.41 -34.14 16.08
N LYS A 7 -25.38 -33.21 16.14
CA LYS A 7 -25.65 -32.30 15.00
C LYS A 7 -25.05 -30.89 15.11
N THR A 8 -24.70 -30.41 16.31
CA THR A 8 -24.09 -29.07 16.48
C THR A 8 -22.60 -29.05 16.14
N LEU A 9 -21.91 -30.19 16.26
CA LEU A 9 -20.48 -30.32 15.97
C LEU A 9 -20.17 -30.33 14.46
N HIS A 10 -21.13 -30.66 13.60
CA HIS A 10 -20.87 -30.71 12.16
C HIS A 10 -20.88 -29.31 11.50
N PHE A 11 -21.65 -28.37 12.07
CA PHE A 11 -21.76 -27.00 11.56
C PHE A 11 -20.57 -26.13 12.00
N GLN A 12 -20.08 -26.30 13.24
CA GLN A 12 -18.83 -25.68 13.68
C GLN A 12 -17.62 -26.18 12.88
N ARG A 13 -17.61 -27.45 12.44
CA ARG A 13 -16.51 -28.01 11.65
C ARG A 13 -16.45 -27.45 10.23
N ILE A 14 -17.57 -27.13 9.60
CA ILE A 14 -17.59 -26.53 8.25
C ILE A 14 -17.16 -25.06 8.30
N VAL A 15 -17.61 -24.30 9.30
CA VAL A 15 -17.22 -22.88 9.47
C VAL A 15 -15.76 -22.75 9.91
N LEU A 16 -15.26 -23.65 10.77
CA LEU A 16 -13.85 -23.66 11.17
C LEU A 16 -12.93 -24.21 10.07
N GLN A 17 -13.35 -25.20 9.26
CA GLN A 17 -12.54 -25.67 8.13
C GLN A 17 -12.46 -24.66 6.97
N SER A 18 -13.45 -23.76 6.83
CA SER A 18 -13.33 -22.61 5.94
C SER A 18 -12.40 -21.52 6.48
N PHE A 19 -12.21 -21.44 7.80
CA PHE A 19 -11.28 -20.50 8.44
C PHE A 19 -9.84 -21.03 8.54
N ASP A 20 -9.65 -22.34 8.74
CA ASP A 20 -8.32 -22.97 8.87
C ASP A 20 -7.56 -23.09 7.54
N ARG A 21 -8.25 -23.02 6.38
CA ARG A 21 -7.58 -23.04 5.07
C ARG A 21 -6.91 -21.70 4.70
N ASP A 22 -7.24 -20.62 5.39
CA ASP A 22 -6.68 -19.29 5.12
C ASP A 22 -5.55 -18.89 6.10
N LEU A 23 -5.25 -19.73 7.10
CA LEU A 23 -4.18 -19.47 8.09
C LEU A 23 -2.79 -20.01 7.70
N SER A 24 -2.64 -20.62 6.52
CA SER A 24 -1.31 -20.93 5.95
C SER A 24 -0.81 -19.87 4.96
N GLY A 25 -1.49 -18.72 4.88
CA GLY A 25 -1.06 -17.55 4.12
C GLY A 25 -0.16 -16.63 4.97
N SER A 26 0.84 -16.04 4.33
CA SER A 26 1.74 -14.99 4.83
C SER A 26 1.13 -14.04 5.88
N PRO A 27 1.94 -13.51 6.82
CA PRO A 27 1.46 -12.67 7.91
C PRO A 27 0.59 -11.50 7.38
N PRO A 28 -0.39 -11.03 8.17
CA PRO A 28 -1.25 -9.95 7.74
C PRO A 28 -0.39 -8.76 7.30
N GLU A 29 -0.69 -8.19 6.13
CA GLU A 29 0.06 -7.11 5.49
C GLU A 29 0.38 -5.94 6.45
N ALA A 30 -0.52 -5.67 7.41
CA ALA A 30 -0.35 -4.70 8.49
C ALA A 30 0.83 -4.99 9.45
N ALA A 31 1.18 -6.26 9.67
CA ALA A 31 2.32 -6.67 10.50
C ALA A 31 3.66 -6.48 9.77
N THR A 32 3.69 -6.73 8.46
CA THR A 32 4.86 -6.43 7.60
C THR A 32 5.07 -4.94 7.41
N ASP A 33 4.00 -4.15 7.25
CA ASP A 33 4.07 -2.69 7.16
C ASP A 33 4.56 -2.05 8.46
N GLY A 34 4.18 -2.60 9.61
CA GLY A 34 4.66 -2.16 10.93
C GLY A 34 6.17 -2.36 11.11
N LEU A 35 6.70 -3.55 10.80
CA LEU A 35 8.13 -3.89 10.93
C LEU A 35 9.02 -3.09 9.98
N MET A 36 8.56 -2.84 8.74
CA MET A 36 9.29 -2.03 7.77
C MET A 36 9.31 -0.55 8.18
N ALA A 37 8.23 -0.05 8.75
CA ALA A 37 8.14 1.35 9.17
C ALA A 37 8.87 1.62 10.50
N GLU A 38 9.07 0.62 11.37
CA GLU A 38 10.00 0.70 12.51
C GLU A 38 11.46 0.73 12.04
N SER A 39 11.81 -0.12 11.07
CA SER A 39 13.15 -0.16 10.47
C SER A 39 13.50 1.13 9.71
N TYR A 40 12.52 1.75 9.05
CA TYR A 40 12.66 3.00 8.31
C TYR A 40 13.16 4.16 9.20
N TYR A 41 12.53 4.40 10.34
CA TYR A 41 12.93 5.52 11.20
C TYR A 41 14.24 5.29 11.94
N VAL A 42 14.51 4.05 12.36
CA VAL A 42 15.82 3.68 12.92
C VAL A 42 16.93 3.85 11.88
N ALA A 43 16.67 3.54 10.61
CA ALA A 43 17.61 3.77 9.51
C ALA A 43 17.75 5.25 9.11
N MET A 44 16.69 6.04 9.25
CA MET A 44 16.69 7.48 8.97
C MET A 44 17.34 8.33 10.07
N GLN A 45 17.26 7.92 11.34
CA GLN A 45 17.88 8.64 12.46
C GLN A 45 19.35 9.05 12.22
N PRO A 46 20.26 8.14 11.81
CA PRO A 46 21.64 8.53 11.52
C PRO A 46 21.78 9.40 10.26
N MET A 47 20.83 9.35 9.31
CA MET A 47 20.85 10.20 8.11
C MET A 47 20.37 11.62 8.40
N PHE A 48 19.28 11.79 9.13
CA PHE A 48 18.81 13.09 9.60
C PHE A 48 19.81 13.76 10.54
N SER A 49 20.40 12.99 11.47
CA SER A 49 21.39 13.51 12.41
C SER A 49 22.72 13.90 11.75
N ARG A 50 23.02 13.40 10.54
CA ARG A 50 24.21 13.80 9.77
C ARG A 50 24.00 15.06 8.93
N ARG A 51 22.75 15.40 8.58
CA ARG A 51 22.43 16.49 7.64
C ARG A 51 21.87 17.73 8.30
N SER A 52 21.10 17.60 9.39
CA SER A 52 20.55 18.75 10.08
C SER A 52 21.58 19.40 11.01
N LYS A 53 21.69 20.73 10.93
CA LYS A 53 22.51 21.54 11.85
C LYS A 53 21.76 21.89 13.14
N ASP A 54 20.45 21.64 13.20
CA ASP A 54 19.61 22.00 14.33
C ASP A 54 19.49 20.85 15.33
N THR A 55 19.92 21.12 16.56
CA THR A 55 19.76 20.21 17.70
C THR A 55 18.29 20.03 18.13
N GLY A 56 17.35 20.85 17.66
CA GLY A 56 15.91 20.70 17.94
C GLY A 56 15.18 19.80 16.92
N PHE A 57 15.67 19.72 15.69
CA PHE A 57 15.02 19.03 14.57
C PHE A 57 14.76 17.54 14.84
N HIS A 58 15.72 16.83 15.43
CA HIS A 58 15.54 15.41 15.76
C HIS A 58 14.34 15.15 16.69
N LYS A 59 14.03 16.09 17.61
CA LYS A 59 12.87 15.97 18.49
C LYS A 59 11.56 16.11 17.72
N GLN A 60 11.53 16.97 16.70
CA GLN A 60 10.37 17.15 15.85
C GLN A 60 10.11 15.89 15.01
N VAL A 61 11.15 15.34 14.37
CA VAL A 61 11.07 14.09 13.62
C VAL A 61 10.59 12.93 14.50
N LEU A 62 11.12 12.80 15.73
CA LEU A 62 10.71 11.76 16.66
C LEU A 62 9.27 11.95 17.17
N LYS A 63 8.85 13.19 17.38
CA LYS A 63 7.47 13.50 17.74
C LYS A 63 6.52 13.13 16.60
N ALA A 64 6.86 13.50 15.36
CA ALA A 64 6.06 13.16 14.18
C ALA A 64 5.93 11.64 14.00
N TRP A 65 7.05 10.92 14.14
CA TRP A 65 7.07 9.46 14.14
C TRP A 65 6.17 8.86 15.22
N TYR A 66 6.29 9.36 16.45
CA TYR A 66 5.48 8.90 17.57
C TYR A 66 3.99 9.08 17.29
N GLU A 67 3.58 10.23 16.73
CA GLU A 67 2.19 10.48 16.35
C GLU A 67 1.72 9.54 15.22
N GLU A 68 2.54 9.29 14.19
CA GLU A 68 2.24 8.30 13.15
C GLU A 68 2.01 6.90 13.75
N ARG A 69 2.89 6.45 14.66
CA ARG A 69 2.78 5.14 15.33
C ARG A 69 1.60 5.05 16.27
N LYS A 70 1.33 6.10 17.03
CA LYS A 70 0.19 6.17 17.92
C LYS A 70 -1.11 5.95 17.14
N GLN A 71 -1.27 6.59 15.98
CA GLN A 71 -2.45 6.40 15.13
C GLN A 71 -2.60 4.96 14.63
N GLN A 72 -1.51 4.30 14.22
CA GLN A 72 -1.57 2.89 13.80
C GLN A 72 -1.95 1.98 14.96
N LEU A 73 -1.34 2.21 16.13
CA LEU A 73 -1.59 1.42 17.33
C LEU A 73 -3.04 1.55 17.77
N GLU A 74 -3.57 2.78 17.84
CA GLU A 74 -4.97 3.04 18.21
C GLU A 74 -5.95 2.35 17.25
N LYS A 75 -5.70 2.41 15.94
CA LYS A 75 -6.53 1.72 14.93
C LYS A 75 -6.48 0.19 15.09
N SER A 76 -5.29 -0.38 15.29
CA SER A 76 -5.11 -1.82 15.49
C SER A 76 -5.70 -2.33 16.80
N LEU A 77 -5.60 -1.54 17.88
CA LEU A 77 -6.15 -1.86 19.19
C LEU A 77 -7.67 -1.80 19.16
N ALA A 78 -8.24 -0.77 18.53
CA ALA A 78 -9.69 -0.69 18.31
C ALA A 78 -10.22 -1.90 17.54
N SER A 79 -9.46 -2.39 16.55
CA SER A 79 -9.75 -3.66 15.82
C SER A 79 -9.76 -4.86 16.72
N THR A 80 -8.72 -5.01 17.52
CA THR A 80 -8.55 -6.15 18.40
C THR A 80 -9.64 -6.19 19.47
N ILE A 81 -9.99 -5.03 20.04
CA ILE A 81 -11.08 -4.92 21.04
C ILE A 81 -12.42 -5.28 20.42
N GLU A 82 -12.73 -4.78 19.22
CA GLU A 82 -13.99 -5.09 18.56
C GLU A 82 -14.10 -6.56 18.16
N ASN A 83 -13.05 -7.13 17.57
CA ASN A 83 -12.98 -8.56 17.26
C ASN A 83 -13.07 -9.41 18.53
N GLY A 84 -12.42 -8.99 19.61
CA GLY A 84 -12.51 -9.63 20.92
C GLY A 84 -13.95 -9.64 21.44
N LYS A 85 -14.61 -8.47 21.48
CA LYS A 85 -16.03 -8.35 21.86
C LYS A 85 -16.93 -9.23 21.00
N PHE A 86 -16.66 -9.32 19.70
CA PHE A 86 -17.44 -10.14 18.78
C PHE A 86 -17.29 -11.64 19.08
N VAL A 87 -16.09 -12.12 19.40
CA VAL A 87 -15.81 -13.55 19.65
C VAL A 87 -16.17 -13.98 21.08
N THR A 88 -15.99 -13.11 22.08
CA THR A 88 -16.21 -13.44 23.50
C THR A 88 -17.60 -13.03 24.02
N GLU A 89 -18.53 -12.66 23.13
CA GLU A 89 -19.91 -12.34 23.53
C GLU A 89 -20.55 -13.57 24.19
N GLY A 90 -21.03 -13.39 25.43
CA GLY A 90 -21.59 -14.46 26.26
C GLY A 90 -23.12 -14.49 26.26
N ASP A 91 -23.77 -13.44 25.75
CA ASP A 91 -25.24 -13.36 25.69
C ASP A 91 -25.81 -14.28 24.60
N PRO A 92 -26.58 -15.33 24.96
CA PRO A 92 -27.12 -16.30 24.01
C PRO A 92 -28.09 -15.68 23.00
N LEU A 93 -28.84 -14.63 23.37
CA LEU A 93 -29.75 -13.97 22.45
C LEU A 93 -28.99 -13.21 21.36
N LYS A 94 -27.93 -12.50 21.75
CA LYS A 94 -27.05 -11.82 20.78
C LYS A 94 -26.33 -12.80 19.86
N ILE A 95 -25.88 -13.94 20.39
CA ILE A 95 -25.27 -15.01 19.59
C ILE A 95 -26.28 -15.53 18.55
N LEU A 96 -27.53 -15.78 18.95
CA LEU A 96 -28.58 -16.25 18.04
C LEU A 96 -28.83 -15.22 16.93
N ILE A 97 -29.08 -13.95 17.30
CA ILE A 97 -29.33 -12.86 16.34
C ILE A 97 -28.15 -12.72 15.38
N ARG A 98 -26.91 -12.73 15.89
CA ARG A 98 -25.69 -12.66 15.09
C ARG A 98 -25.60 -13.82 14.10
N ASN A 99 -25.87 -15.05 14.53
CA ASN A 99 -25.81 -16.22 13.66
C ASN A 99 -26.86 -16.16 12.55
N VAL A 100 -28.09 -15.75 12.88
CA VAL A 100 -29.16 -15.52 11.90
C VAL A 100 -28.75 -14.42 10.92
N TYR A 101 -28.25 -13.30 11.41
CA TYR A 101 -27.76 -12.20 10.59
C TYR A 101 -26.65 -12.66 9.64
N LEU A 102 -25.58 -13.29 10.12
CA LEU A 102 -24.48 -13.77 9.27
C LEU A 102 -24.97 -14.78 8.23
N TRP A 103 -25.92 -15.64 8.58
CA TRP A 103 -26.54 -16.56 7.63
C TRP A 103 -27.28 -15.80 6.51
N PHE A 104 -28.07 -14.77 6.85
CA PHE A 104 -28.71 -13.92 5.85
C PHE A 104 -27.70 -13.20 4.97
N VAL A 105 -26.61 -12.70 5.55
CA VAL A 105 -25.59 -11.99 4.77
C VAL A 105 -24.89 -12.90 3.77
N GLN A 106 -24.76 -14.21 4.07
CA GLN A 106 -24.19 -15.18 3.14
C GLN A 106 -25.07 -15.46 1.90
N LEU A 107 -26.38 -15.15 1.94
CA LEU A 107 -27.30 -15.39 0.82
C LEU A 107 -27.11 -14.40 -0.34
N VAL A 108 -26.57 -13.21 -0.08
CA VAL A 108 -26.33 -12.18 -1.09
C VAL A 108 -24.83 -12.14 -1.38
N PRO A 109 -24.37 -12.54 -2.58
CA PRO A 109 -22.94 -12.59 -2.91
C PRO A 109 -22.19 -11.28 -2.69
N SER A 110 -22.82 -10.13 -2.96
CA SER A 110 -22.22 -8.81 -2.72
C SER A 110 -22.02 -8.53 -1.24
N TRP A 111 -22.98 -8.86 -0.38
CA TRP A 111 -22.82 -8.65 1.06
C TRP A 111 -21.83 -9.64 1.69
N ARG A 112 -21.80 -10.87 1.20
CA ARG A 112 -20.75 -11.83 1.55
C ARG A 112 -19.36 -11.29 1.18
N HIS A 113 -19.22 -10.70 0.00
CA HIS A 113 -17.98 -10.06 -0.42
C HIS A 113 -17.63 -8.89 0.49
N GLU A 114 -18.58 -7.99 0.80
CA GLU A 114 -18.35 -6.89 1.75
C GLU A 114 -17.92 -7.37 3.14
N LEU A 115 -18.52 -8.44 3.66
CA LEU A 115 -18.08 -9.08 4.90
C LEU A 115 -16.65 -9.63 4.79
N SER A 116 -16.31 -10.26 3.66
CA SER A 116 -14.97 -10.85 3.45
C SER A 116 -13.86 -9.80 3.38
N LEU A 117 -14.19 -8.58 2.95
CA LEU A 117 -13.26 -7.45 3.00
C LEU A 117 -12.97 -7.03 4.44
N GLY A 118 -13.89 -7.25 5.38
CA GLY A 118 -13.76 -6.85 6.78
C GLY A 118 -13.35 -5.38 6.89
N ARG A 119 -12.33 -5.09 7.71
CA ARG A 119 -11.79 -3.73 7.84
C ARG A 119 -11.02 -3.22 6.62
N ARG A 120 -10.65 -4.08 5.66
CA ARG A 120 -10.08 -3.62 4.37
C ARG A 120 -11.10 -2.84 3.55
N LYS A 121 -12.40 -2.93 3.88
CA LYS A 121 -13.47 -2.10 3.31
C LYS A 121 -13.29 -0.61 3.60
N GLU A 122 -12.68 -0.24 4.73
CA GLU A 122 -12.42 1.16 5.10
C GLU A 122 -11.39 1.84 4.18
N GLY A 123 -10.78 1.07 3.28
CA GLY A 123 -9.84 1.55 2.27
C GLY A 123 -8.40 1.53 2.78
N LEU A 124 -7.55 2.24 2.06
CA LEU A 124 -6.13 2.33 2.38
C LEU A 124 -5.90 3.10 3.67
N VAL A 125 -4.92 2.63 4.44
CA VAL A 125 -4.49 3.33 5.66
C VAL A 125 -4.03 4.73 5.28
N ARG A 126 -4.68 5.74 5.88
CA ARG A 126 -4.26 7.14 5.81
C ARG A 126 -4.00 7.68 7.21
N TYR A 127 -2.90 8.40 7.36
CA TYR A 127 -2.62 9.18 8.55
C TYR A 127 -3.44 10.46 8.57
N GLU A 128 -3.95 10.79 9.75
CA GLU A 128 -4.49 12.11 10.04
C GLU A 128 -3.32 13.06 10.23
N HIS A 129 -3.27 14.11 9.41
CA HIS A 129 -2.17 15.06 9.45
C HIS A 129 -2.21 15.88 10.74
N SER A 130 -1.04 16.01 11.38
CA SER A 130 -0.80 16.90 12.51
C SER A 130 0.44 17.77 12.23
N SER A 131 0.53 18.92 12.89
CA SER A 131 1.67 19.82 12.73
C SER A 131 2.99 19.11 13.05
N GLY A 132 3.94 19.18 12.11
CA GLY A 132 5.26 18.54 12.21
C GLY A 132 5.37 17.21 11.46
N MET A 133 4.28 16.67 10.91
CA MET A 133 4.34 15.48 10.06
C MET A 133 4.99 15.78 8.70
N PRO A 134 5.64 14.78 8.08
CA PRO A 134 6.46 15.01 6.90
C PRO A 134 5.66 15.11 5.59
N PHE A 135 4.42 14.64 5.55
CA PHE A 135 3.65 14.54 4.30
C PHE A 135 2.70 15.73 4.09
N ILE A 136 2.38 16.01 2.82
CA ILE A 136 1.56 17.17 2.44
C ILE A 136 0.12 16.70 2.13
N PRO A 137 -0.85 16.90 3.05
CA PRO A 137 -2.18 16.31 2.93
C PRO A 137 -2.98 16.84 1.72
N GLU A 138 -2.78 18.11 1.35
CA GLU A 138 -3.42 18.75 0.18
C GLU A 138 -3.02 18.03 -1.13
N HIS A 139 -1.83 17.43 -1.13
CA HIS A 139 -1.27 16.67 -2.23
C HIS A 139 -1.38 15.16 -2.00
N ASN A 140 -2.47 14.67 -1.39
CA ASN A 140 -2.70 13.23 -1.17
C ASN A 140 -1.65 12.54 -0.26
N GLY A 141 -0.88 13.31 0.51
CA GLY A 141 0.09 12.80 1.47
C GLY A 141 -0.54 12.02 2.63
N GLY A 142 0.26 11.14 3.23
CA GLY A 142 -0.14 10.33 4.38
C GLY A 142 -0.95 9.08 4.03
N LEU A 143 -1.26 8.85 2.75
CA LEU A 143 -1.91 7.63 2.26
C LEU A 143 -0.88 6.52 2.04
N CYS A 144 -1.18 5.31 2.50
CA CYS A 144 -0.38 4.12 2.17
C CYS A 144 -0.58 3.77 0.70
N LEU A 145 0.53 3.60 -0.03
CA LEU A 145 0.54 3.24 -1.44
C LEU A 145 0.04 1.79 -1.60
N PRO A 146 -1.05 1.56 -2.35
CA PRO A 146 -1.51 0.20 -2.60
C PRO A 146 -0.49 -0.55 -3.45
N GLN A 147 -0.27 -1.81 -3.10
CA GLN A 147 0.50 -2.71 -3.92
C GLN A 147 -0.41 -3.34 -4.98
N VAL A 148 0.01 -3.30 -6.24
CA VAL A 148 -0.67 -3.97 -7.36
C VAL A 148 0.33 -4.78 -8.18
N TYR A 149 -0.16 -5.54 -9.16
CA TYR A 149 0.69 -6.31 -10.06
C TYR A 149 1.14 -5.46 -11.24
N CYS A 150 2.40 -5.61 -11.62
CA CYS A 150 2.97 -4.97 -12.79
C CYS A 150 3.86 -5.93 -13.57
N ARG A 151 4.16 -5.55 -14.80
CA ARG A 151 5.07 -6.27 -15.70
C ARG A 151 5.91 -5.26 -16.46
N SER A 152 7.15 -5.61 -16.79
CA SER A 152 8.00 -4.72 -17.59
C SER A 152 7.42 -4.56 -19.01
N LEU A 153 7.50 -3.35 -19.57
CA LEU A 153 7.25 -3.14 -21.01
C LEU A 153 8.41 -3.64 -21.89
N ASN A 154 9.49 -4.11 -21.29
CA ASN A 154 10.60 -4.70 -22.03
C ASN A 154 10.22 -6.10 -22.52
N CYS A 155 10.28 -6.33 -23.84
CA CYS A 155 9.87 -7.60 -24.45
C CYS A 155 10.69 -8.83 -24.02
N SER A 156 11.86 -8.62 -23.42
CA SER A 156 12.66 -9.71 -22.87
C SER A 156 12.13 -10.23 -21.52
N ASP A 157 11.31 -9.45 -20.83
CA ASP A 157 10.91 -9.70 -19.46
C ASP A 157 9.40 -9.85 -19.34
N THR A 158 8.97 -11.10 -19.24
CA THR A 158 7.56 -11.45 -19.18
C THR A 158 7.04 -11.65 -17.75
N ASP A 159 7.90 -11.46 -16.75
CA ASP A 159 7.58 -11.80 -15.38
C ASP A 159 6.68 -10.73 -14.75
N VAL A 160 5.60 -11.20 -14.12
CA VAL A 160 4.74 -10.38 -13.26
C VAL A 160 5.45 -10.18 -11.93
N ARG A 161 5.41 -8.95 -11.42
CA ARG A 161 6.00 -8.53 -10.15
C ARG A 161 5.00 -7.68 -9.35
N PHE A 162 5.29 -7.47 -8.08
CA PHE A 162 4.57 -6.45 -7.32
C PHE A 162 5.14 -5.06 -7.63
N THR A 163 4.29 -4.03 -7.56
CA THR A 163 4.74 -2.64 -7.72
C THR A 163 5.83 -2.26 -6.73
N ASP A 164 5.81 -2.82 -5.52
CA ASP A 164 6.79 -2.49 -4.50
C ASP A 164 8.19 -3.03 -4.86
N ASP A 165 8.27 -4.20 -5.50
CA ASP A 165 9.54 -4.80 -5.94
C ASP A 165 10.25 -3.94 -6.99
N VAL A 166 9.50 -3.14 -7.75
CA VAL A 166 10.05 -2.25 -8.78
C VAL A 166 10.28 -0.83 -8.27
N ILE A 167 9.39 -0.31 -7.41
CA ILE A 167 9.53 1.02 -6.80
C ILE A 167 10.69 1.03 -5.80
N PHE A 168 10.84 -0.03 -5.00
CA PHE A 168 11.87 -0.16 -3.95
C PHE A 168 12.92 -1.21 -4.28
N ARG A 169 13.24 -1.36 -5.57
CA ARG A 169 14.19 -2.36 -6.07
C ARG A 169 15.53 -2.28 -5.32
N PRO A 170 16.15 -3.42 -4.97
CA PRO A 170 17.52 -3.46 -4.46
C PRO A 170 18.48 -2.75 -5.43
N GLY A 171 19.20 -1.74 -4.95
CA GLY A 171 20.10 -0.91 -5.75
C GLY A 171 19.67 0.55 -5.90
N LYS A 172 18.42 0.87 -5.52
CA LYS A 172 17.99 2.25 -5.35
C LYS A 172 18.47 2.79 -4.00
N ASN A 173 19.10 3.96 -4.01
CA ASN A 173 19.71 4.60 -2.85
C ASN A 173 18.97 5.88 -2.44
N GLY A 174 18.05 6.37 -3.27
CA GLY A 174 17.22 7.53 -2.96
C GLY A 174 16.35 7.28 -1.73
N LEU A 175 16.39 8.23 -0.78
CA LEU A 175 15.59 8.16 0.44
C LEU A 175 14.10 8.31 0.14
N PHE A 176 13.75 9.05 -0.91
CA PHE A 176 12.42 9.13 -1.47
C PHE A 176 12.43 8.58 -2.89
N GLN A 177 11.36 7.87 -3.24
CA GLN A 177 11.20 7.27 -4.54
C GLN A 177 10.13 8.03 -5.33
N LEU A 178 10.45 8.43 -6.56
CA LEU A 178 9.49 9.08 -7.45
C LEU A 178 8.83 8.03 -8.35
N LEU A 179 7.53 7.87 -8.15
CA LEU A 179 6.64 7.10 -9.00
C LEU A 179 5.95 8.03 -10.00
N VAL A 180 6.14 7.74 -11.29
CA VAL A 180 5.45 8.41 -12.39
C VAL A 180 4.32 7.50 -12.87
N TYR A 181 3.08 7.94 -12.72
CA TYR A 181 1.90 7.20 -13.14
C TYR A 181 1.29 7.85 -14.39
N VAL A 182 1.33 7.13 -15.52
CA VAL A 182 0.80 7.61 -16.80
C VAL A 182 -0.31 6.70 -17.29
N LYS A 183 -1.25 7.25 -18.06
CA LYS A 183 -2.35 6.45 -18.61
C LYS A 183 -1.92 5.61 -19.79
N THR A 184 -1.15 6.21 -20.69
CA THR A 184 -0.78 5.60 -21.97
C THR A 184 0.73 5.75 -22.22
N VAL A 185 1.24 4.94 -23.15
CA VAL A 185 2.68 4.85 -23.46
C VAL A 185 3.20 6.16 -24.09
N GLU A 186 2.36 6.91 -24.79
CA GLU A 186 2.73 8.17 -25.45
C GLU A 186 3.08 9.26 -24.44
N GLN A 187 2.56 9.17 -23.21
CA GLN A 187 2.82 10.14 -22.14
C GLN A 187 4.19 9.97 -21.50
N ILE A 188 4.89 8.86 -21.77
CA ILE A 188 6.18 8.54 -21.14
C ILE A 188 7.24 9.57 -21.50
N SER A 189 7.37 9.93 -22.78
CA SER A 189 8.38 10.91 -23.22
C SER A 189 8.18 12.27 -22.55
N SER A 190 6.93 12.73 -22.49
CA SER A 190 6.55 13.96 -21.79
C SER A 190 6.87 13.88 -20.30
N ALA A 191 6.59 12.74 -19.64
CA ALA A 191 6.86 12.58 -18.23
C ALA A 191 8.36 12.54 -17.93
N ARG A 192 9.16 11.87 -18.78
CA ARG A 192 10.63 11.82 -18.69
C ARG A 192 11.27 13.20 -18.76
N GLU A 193 10.78 14.05 -19.65
CA GLU A 193 11.26 15.43 -19.77
C GLU A 193 11.03 16.22 -18.48
N VAL A 194 9.85 16.08 -17.87
CA VAL A 194 9.48 16.79 -16.63
C VAL A 194 10.28 16.32 -15.41
N VAL A 195 10.68 15.04 -15.37
CA VAL A 195 11.46 14.48 -14.25
C VAL A 195 12.96 14.53 -14.47
N SER A 196 13.43 14.96 -15.65
CA SER A 196 14.86 14.97 -15.97
C SER A 196 15.70 15.87 -15.07
N ASP A 197 15.11 16.93 -14.53
CA ASP A 197 15.74 17.89 -13.61
C ASP A 197 15.31 17.70 -12.14
N ILE A 198 14.72 16.54 -11.78
CA ILE A 198 14.25 16.29 -10.40
C ILE A 198 15.39 16.28 -9.37
N ASP A 199 16.59 15.86 -9.79
CA ASP A 199 17.80 15.89 -8.95
C ASP A 199 18.05 17.32 -8.46
N ASP A 200 18.01 18.29 -9.38
CA ASP A 200 18.23 19.70 -9.07
C ASP A 200 17.08 20.28 -8.23
N MET A 201 15.82 19.93 -8.55
CA MET A 201 14.64 20.40 -7.80
C MET A 201 14.61 19.90 -6.35
N SER A 202 15.17 18.72 -6.10
CA SER A 202 15.18 18.07 -4.79
C SER A 202 16.52 18.21 -4.06
N HIS A 203 17.48 18.97 -4.60
CA HIS A 203 18.85 19.07 -4.08
C HIS A 203 19.55 17.70 -3.93
N GLY A 204 19.26 16.77 -4.85
CA GLY A 204 19.83 15.42 -4.90
C GLY A 204 19.15 14.40 -3.98
N GLU A 205 18.00 14.74 -3.39
CA GLU A 205 17.28 13.85 -2.47
C GLU A 205 16.40 12.81 -3.18
N ILE A 206 15.96 13.14 -4.40
CA ILE A 206 15.24 12.24 -5.31
C ILE A 206 16.09 12.07 -6.54
N LEU A 207 16.44 10.82 -6.86
CA LEU A 207 17.34 10.49 -7.96
C LEU A 207 16.56 10.25 -9.27
N ALA A 208 16.84 11.03 -10.31
CA ALA A 208 16.24 10.94 -11.64
C ALA A 208 16.47 9.57 -12.29
N SER A 209 17.63 8.97 -12.02
CA SER A 209 18.00 7.63 -12.49
C SER A 209 17.22 6.49 -11.83
N GLU A 210 16.56 6.74 -10.70
CA GLU A 210 15.82 5.75 -9.92
C GLU A 210 14.29 5.86 -10.09
N VAL A 211 13.85 6.81 -10.90
CA VAL A 211 12.42 7.05 -11.18
C VAL A 211 11.80 5.80 -11.79
N THR A 212 10.61 5.44 -11.31
CA THR A 212 9.84 4.31 -11.84
C THR A 212 8.61 4.83 -12.56
N ILE A 213 8.44 4.41 -13.81
CA ILE A 213 7.30 4.80 -14.64
C ILE A 213 6.33 3.62 -14.71
N LEU A 214 5.09 3.85 -14.33
CA LEU A 214 4.01 2.87 -14.39
C LEU A 214 2.91 3.36 -15.34
N VAL A 215 2.55 2.51 -16.28
CA VAL A 215 1.54 2.74 -17.30
C VAL A 215 0.25 2.01 -16.89
N GLU A 216 -0.86 2.74 -16.86
CA GLU A 216 -2.19 2.18 -16.55
C GLU A 216 -2.68 1.22 -17.65
N ASP A 217 -2.37 1.53 -18.91
CA ASP A 217 -2.70 0.68 -20.06
C ASP A 217 -2.01 -0.69 -19.98
N MET A 218 -2.80 -1.74 -20.17
CA MET A 218 -2.35 -3.14 -20.16
C MET A 218 -2.03 -3.66 -21.56
N ALA A 219 -2.27 -2.86 -22.60
CA ALA A 219 -1.90 -3.23 -23.96
C ALA A 219 -0.38 -3.49 -24.05
N ASP A 220 -0.02 -4.51 -24.83
CA ASP A 220 1.37 -4.77 -25.11
C ASP A 220 1.92 -3.63 -25.99
N ALA A 221 2.92 -2.94 -25.46
CA ALA A 221 3.57 -1.80 -26.09
C ALA A 221 4.80 -2.23 -26.89
N PRO A 222 5.25 -1.42 -27.88
CA PRO A 222 6.46 -1.72 -28.63
C PRO A 222 7.70 -1.75 -27.73
N CYS A 223 8.59 -2.71 -27.99
CA CYS A 223 9.74 -3.15 -27.18
C CYS A 223 10.87 -2.13 -26.86
N LYS A 224 10.61 -0.82 -26.80
CA LYS A 224 11.68 0.22 -26.77
C LYS A 224 11.61 1.20 -25.59
N THR A 225 10.87 0.88 -24.53
CA THR A 225 10.46 1.90 -23.55
C THR A 225 11.43 2.11 -22.38
N GLY A 226 12.47 1.27 -22.25
CA GLY A 226 13.45 1.31 -21.15
C GLY A 226 13.16 0.26 -20.06
N GLN A 227 14.13 0.03 -19.16
CA GLN A 227 14.04 -0.97 -18.08
C GLN A 227 13.27 -0.49 -16.83
N ASP A 228 13.00 0.81 -16.76
CA ASP A 228 12.34 1.54 -15.69
C ASP A 228 10.84 1.75 -15.93
N VAL A 229 10.31 1.20 -17.02
CA VAL A 229 8.90 1.32 -17.42
C VAL A 229 8.17 -0.01 -17.25
N PHE A 230 7.07 0.07 -16.52
CA PHE A 230 6.20 -1.05 -16.19
C PHE A 230 4.76 -0.72 -16.59
N ARG A 231 3.99 -1.75 -16.93
CA ARG A 231 2.54 -1.67 -17.12
C ARG A 231 1.86 -2.41 -15.99
N LEU A 232 0.62 -2.06 -15.72
CA LEU A 232 -0.22 -2.87 -14.86
C LEU A 232 -0.41 -4.27 -15.46
N ALA A 233 -0.49 -5.26 -14.57
CA ALA A 233 -0.81 -6.63 -14.91
C ALA A 233 -2.21 -6.99 -14.41
N SER A 234 -2.92 -7.77 -15.21
CA SER A 234 -4.26 -8.25 -14.90
C SER A 234 -4.24 -9.38 -13.86
N ALA A 235 -5.42 -9.67 -13.29
CA ALA A 235 -5.63 -10.81 -12.41
C ALA A 235 -5.24 -12.14 -13.08
N ASP A 236 -5.48 -12.26 -14.39
CA ASP A 236 -5.23 -13.47 -15.17
C ASP A 236 -3.74 -13.66 -15.44
N GLU A 237 -3.03 -12.59 -15.77
CA GLU A 237 -1.57 -12.62 -15.90
C GLU A 237 -0.91 -13.00 -14.58
N PHE A 238 -1.39 -12.44 -13.45
CA PHE A 238 -0.90 -12.85 -12.14
C PHE A 238 -1.20 -14.32 -11.84
N ALA A 239 -2.41 -14.81 -12.14
CA ALA A 239 -2.81 -16.19 -11.89
C ALA A 239 -1.94 -17.21 -12.67
N GLN A 240 -1.43 -16.81 -13.83
CA GLN A 240 -0.51 -17.63 -14.64
C GLN A 240 0.95 -17.49 -14.21
N SER A 241 1.27 -16.49 -13.39
CA SER A 241 2.63 -16.22 -12.93
C SER A 241 3.09 -17.20 -11.85
N ARG A 242 4.41 -17.31 -11.69
CA ARG A 242 5.02 -18.08 -10.59
C ARG A 242 4.65 -17.55 -9.21
N LEU A 243 4.28 -16.27 -9.08
CA LEU A 243 3.87 -15.67 -7.82
C LEU A 243 2.55 -16.24 -7.29
N CYS A 244 1.69 -16.76 -8.19
CA CYS A 244 0.43 -17.41 -7.84
C CYS A 244 0.55 -18.94 -7.69
N ALA A 245 1.73 -19.53 -7.92
CA ALA A 245 1.93 -20.96 -7.74
C ALA A 245 1.65 -21.34 -6.28
N ASN A 246 0.60 -22.13 -6.05
CA ASN A 246 0.08 -22.52 -4.72
C ASN A 246 -0.68 -21.42 -3.95
N ARG A 247 -1.13 -20.35 -4.62
CA ARG A 247 -2.04 -19.36 -4.04
C ARG A 247 -3.42 -19.45 -4.69
N PRO A 248 -4.51 -19.13 -3.97
CA PRO A 248 -5.80 -18.93 -4.60
C PRO A 248 -5.71 -17.88 -5.71
N ARG A 249 -6.55 -18.04 -6.74
CA ARG A 249 -6.66 -17.03 -7.81
C ARG A 249 -7.06 -15.68 -7.18
N PRO A 250 -6.52 -14.55 -7.66
CA PRO A 250 -6.86 -13.22 -7.14
C PRO A 250 -8.27 -12.79 -7.57
N GLU A 251 -9.29 -13.43 -6.99
CA GLU A 251 -10.70 -13.07 -7.20
C GLU A 251 -10.96 -11.64 -6.69
N PHE A 252 -11.72 -10.86 -7.45
CA PHE A 252 -12.03 -9.45 -7.16
C PHE A 252 -10.85 -8.47 -7.19
N PHE A 253 -9.70 -8.87 -7.71
CA PHE A 253 -8.57 -7.96 -7.90
C PHE A 253 -8.91 -6.84 -8.89
N ASP A 254 -8.73 -5.60 -8.45
CA ASP A 254 -8.84 -4.41 -9.29
C ASP A 254 -7.44 -3.90 -9.66
N PRO A 255 -6.98 -4.14 -10.91
CA PRO A 255 -5.67 -3.65 -11.33
C PRO A 255 -5.56 -2.12 -11.30
N PHE A 256 -6.67 -1.41 -11.46
CA PHE A 256 -6.70 0.06 -11.48
C PHE A 256 -6.76 0.67 -10.08
N TYR A 257 -6.67 -0.14 -9.02
CA TYR A 257 -6.78 0.33 -7.65
C TYR A 257 -5.70 1.37 -7.29
N LEU A 258 -4.48 1.19 -7.80
CA LEU A 258 -3.40 2.15 -7.62
C LEU A 258 -3.73 3.52 -8.24
N GLY A 259 -4.22 3.55 -9.49
CA GLY A 259 -4.65 4.78 -10.13
C GLY A 259 -5.78 5.48 -9.39
N LYS A 260 -6.74 4.72 -8.84
CA LYS A 260 -7.82 5.26 -7.99
C LYS A 260 -7.27 5.88 -6.70
N ALA A 261 -6.35 5.20 -6.02
CA ALA A 261 -5.72 5.67 -4.78
C ALA A 261 -4.87 6.94 -4.98
N LEU A 262 -4.14 7.01 -6.10
CA LEU A 262 -3.35 8.17 -6.50
C LEU A 262 -4.21 9.32 -7.05
N LYS A 263 -5.54 9.17 -7.11
CA LYS A 263 -6.46 10.10 -7.80
C LYS A 263 -6.01 10.40 -9.23
N ARG A 264 -5.36 9.43 -9.88
CA ARG A 264 -4.74 9.51 -11.21
C ARG A 264 -3.75 10.66 -11.36
N LYS A 265 -3.07 11.04 -10.27
CA LYS A 265 -2.00 12.03 -10.28
C LYS A 265 -0.76 11.49 -10.99
N ARG A 266 -0.11 12.31 -11.81
CA ARG A 266 1.02 11.88 -12.65
C ARG A 266 2.31 11.61 -11.88
N PHE A 267 2.61 12.43 -10.89
CA PHE A 267 3.87 12.36 -10.15
C PHE A 267 3.56 12.11 -8.68
N THR A 268 4.18 11.10 -8.09
CA THR A 268 3.99 10.75 -6.68
C THR A 268 5.32 10.47 -6.03
N ILE A 269 5.65 11.23 -4.99
CA ILE A 269 6.82 11.01 -4.15
C ILE A 269 6.40 10.08 -3.02
N VAL A 270 7.10 8.95 -2.89
CA VAL A 270 6.78 7.87 -1.95
C VAL A 270 7.96 7.69 -0.98
N ARG A 271 7.63 7.48 0.29
CA ARG A 271 8.58 7.09 1.32
C ARG A 271 8.88 5.58 1.24
N PRO A 272 10.05 5.12 1.70
CA PRO A 272 10.42 3.71 1.78
C PRO A 272 9.47 2.84 2.61
N ASP A 273 8.71 3.44 3.54
CA ASP A 273 7.67 2.75 4.30
C ASP A 273 6.29 2.73 3.60
N ARG A 274 6.28 2.92 2.27
CA ARG A 274 5.10 2.89 1.39
C ARG A 274 4.11 4.05 1.59
N PHE A 275 4.39 5.03 2.44
CA PHE A 275 3.50 6.19 2.58
C PHE A 275 3.81 7.28 1.55
N ILE A 276 2.76 7.83 0.94
CA ILE A 276 2.87 8.94 0.01
C ILE A 276 3.27 10.20 0.77
N PHE A 277 4.36 10.83 0.34
CA PHE A 277 4.74 12.16 0.81
C PHE A 277 3.83 13.21 0.17
N ALA A 278 3.72 13.18 -1.16
CA ALA A 278 2.85 14.05 -1.95
C ALA A 278 2.68 13.51 -3.38
N SER A 279 1.58 13.89 -4.02
CA SER A 279 1.21 13.60 -5.40
C SER A 279 0.78 14.88 -6.14
N CYS A 280 1.20 15.05 -7.39
CA CYS A 280 0.85 16.19 -8.22
C CYS A 280 0.73 15.82 -9.71
N ASP A 281 0.24 16.78 -10.51
CA ASP A 281 0.11 16.61 -11.97
C ASP A 281 1.01 17.53 -12.77
N SER A 282 1.37 18.69 -12.25
CA SER A 282 2.11 19.73 -12.97
C SER A 282 3.60 19.73 -12.59
N ARG A 283 4.43 20.30 -13.47
CA ARG A 283 5.87 20.47 -13.20
C ARG A 283 6.10 21.48 -12.08
N GLU A 284 5.28 22.52 -12.02
CA GLU A 284 5.35 23.57 -11.02
C GLU A 284 5.06 23.02 -9.62
N ASP A 285 4.04 22.17 -9.50
CA ASP A 285 3.73 21.50 -8.24
C ASP A 285 4.79 20.46 -7.90
N LEU A 286 5.31 19.73 -8.90
CA LEU A 286 6.41 18.78 -8.69
C LEU A 286 7.63 19.47 -8.09
N ARG A 287 8.00 20.65 -8.62
CA ARG A 287 9.10 21.46 -8.08
C ARG A 287 8.85 21.88 -6.63
N LYS A 288 7.62 22.30 -6.29
CA LYS A 288 7.27 22.68 -4.92
C LYS A 288 7.37 21.50 -3.95
N ILE A 289 6.80 20.35 -4.32
CA ILE A 289 6.80 19.18 -3.43
C ILE A 289 8.21 18.56 -3.33
N ALA A 290 9.01 18.57 -4.40
CA ALA A 290 10.40 18.13 -4.38
C ALA A 290 11.28 19.04 -3.51
N GLY A 291 11.08 20.37 -3.62
CA GLY A 291 11.73 21.32 -2.72
C GLY A 291 11.30 21.13 -1.26
N ALA A 292 10.03 20.78 -1.01
CA ALA A 292 9.55 20.47 0.33
C ALA A 292 10.20 19.21 0.93
N VAL A 293 10.52 18.20 0.12
CA VAL A 293 11.33 17.05 0.57
C VAL A 293 12.70 17.51 1.05
N ALA A 294 13.39 18.33 0.25
CA ALA A 294 14.72 18.83 0.62
C ALA A 294 14.68 19.67 1.90
N MET A 295 13.71 20.58 2.02
CA MET A 295 13.52 21.36 3.25
C MET A 295 13.25 20.45 4.45
N HIS A 296 12.38 19.46 4.30
CA HIS A 296 12.07 18.51 5.37
C HIS A 296 13.30 17.73 5.83
N LEU A 297 14.21 17.34 4.92
CA LEU A 297 15.42 16.59 5.27
C LEU A 297 16.53 17.46 5.89
N GLN A 298 16.55 18.76 5.59
CA GLN A 298 17.58 19.69 6.04
C GLN A 298 17.24 20.36 7.39
N GLY A 299 15.96 20.43 7.75
CA GLY A 299 15.45 21.06 8.98
C GLY A 299 15.09 22.51 8.76
#